data_AF-A0A9R0K1U6-F1
#
_entry.id   AF-A0A9R0K1U6-F1
#
_cell.length_a   1.000
_cell.length_b   1.000
_cell.length_c   1.000
_cell.angle_alpha   90.00
_cell.angle_beta   90.00
_cell.angle_gamma   90.00
#
_symmetry.space_group_name_H-M   'P 1'
#
loop_
_entity.id
_entity.type
_entity.pdbx_description
1 polymer ?
#
loop_
_entity_poly.entity_id
_entity_poly.type
_entity_poly.pdbx_seq_one_letter_code
_entity_poly.pdbx_strand_id
1 'polypeptide(L)'
;MLSATLVTHHLKPKVYVGCMKSGPVLYQKGVKYHEPEHWKFGEIGNKYFRHATGQLYAISKDLAEYIYVNQEILHMYVNEDVSLGAWFIGLKVENIDDMSMCCGTEDCQRKLKEGDVCVASFDWKCSGICKSVDRMKDVHIRGGEGSAAM
;
A
#
# COMPACT_ATOMS: atom_id res chain seq x y z
N MET A 1 13.74 -10.22 4.26
CA MET A 1 13.29 -9.10 3.41
C MET A 1 12.56 -8.02 4.21
N LEU A 2 11.30 -8.25 4.65
CA LEU A 2 10.54 -7.26 5.42
C LEU A 2 11.25 -6.77 6.69
N SER A 3 11.80 -7.68 7.49
CA SER A 3 12.51 -7.34 8.73
C SER A 3 13.66 -6.35 8.48
N ALA A 4 14.43 -6.52 7.40
CA ALA A 4 15.54 -5.62 7.06
C ALA A 4 15.04 -4.22 6.69
N THR A 5 13.97 -4.12 5.90
CA THR A 5 13.29 -2.85 5.58
C THR A 5 12.82 -2.16 6.86
N LEU A 6 12.16 -2.88 7.76
CA LEU A 6 11.65 -2.33 9.02
C LEU A 6 12.80 -1.88 9.94
N VAL A 7 13.87 -2.68 10.07
CA VAL A 7 15.05 -2.31 10.87
C VAL A 7 15.72 -1.04 10.33
N THR A 8 15.65 -0.76 9.03
CA THR A 8 16.19 0.48 8.46
C THR A 8 15.43 1.73 8.93
N HIS A 9 14.17 1.57 9.36
CA HIS A 9 13.28 2.67 9.70
C HIS A 9 12.78 2.67 11.15
N HIS A 10 13.02 1.62 11.94
CA HIS A 10 12.40 1.43 13.25
C HIS A 10 12.71 2.53 14.29
N LEU A 11 13.85 3.23 14.18
CA LEU A 11 14.22 4.33 15.07
C LEU A 11 13.79 5.71 14.53
N LYS A 12 13.32 5.79 13.28
CA LYS A 12 12.90 7.05 12.70
C LYS A 12 11.49 7.41 13.22
N PRO A 13 11.30 8.60 13.82
CA PRO A 13 9.97 9.06 14.19
C PRO A 13 9.21 9.58 12.96
N LYS A 14 7.88 9.55 13.00
CA LYS A 14 6.99 10.07 11.95
C LYS A 14 7.30 9.55 10.55
N VAL A 15 7.37 8.23 10.39
CA VAL A 15 7.64 7.59 9.11
C VAL A 15 6.42 6.80 8.64
N TYR A 16 6.09 6.98 7.36
CA TYR A 16 5.11 6.19 6.63
C TYR A 16 5.82 5.50 5.47
N VAL A 17 5.92 4.17 5.52
CA VAL A 17 6.62 3.34 4.54
C VAL A 17 5.61 2.53 3.73
N GLY A 18 5.82 2.46 2.43
CA GLY A 18 5.05 1.61 1.54
C GLY A 18 5.43 1.87 0.10
N CYS A 19 4.79 1.18 -0.83
CA CYS A 19 4.91 1.51 -2.24
C CYS A 19 3.98 2.69 -2.55
N MET A 20 4.57 3.87 -2.71
CA MET A 20 3.83 5.13 -2.74
C MET A 20 3.32 5.44 -4.14
N LYS A 21 2.04 5.81 -4.25
CA LYS A 21 1.41 6.17 -5.52
C LYS A 21 0.48 7.36 -5.40
N SER A 22 0.12 7.92 -6.56
CA SER A 22 -1.00 8.83 -6.74
C SER A 22 -1.80 8.36 -7.95
N GLY A 23 -3.05 7.92 -7.70
CA GLY A 23 -3.96 7.44 -8.73
C GLY A 23 -5.09 8.45 -9.02
N PRO A 24 -5.84 8.26 -10.12
CA PRO A 24 -7.00 9.09 -10.42
C PRO A 24 -8.05 8.97 -9.31
N VAL A 25 -8.71 10.08 -8.98
CA VAL A 25 -9.85 10.05 -8.06
C VAL A 25 -11.01 9.33 -8.74
N LEU A 26 -11.58 8.34 -8.07
CA LEU A 26 -12.66 7.49 -8.62
C LEU A 26 -14.03 8.16 -8.42
N TYR A 27 -14.31 9.21 -9.20
CA TYR A 27 -15.55 9.99 -9.09
C TYR A 27 -16.74 9.39 -9.86
N GLN A 28 -16.53 8.39 -10.72
CA GLN A 28 -17.61 7.80 -11.53
C GLN A 28 -18.45 6.82 -10.71
N LYS A 29 -19.78 6.96 -10.76
CA LYS A 29 -20.69 5.99 -10.14
C LYS A 29 -20.56 4.61 -10.81
N GLY A 30 -20.65 3.54 -10.01
CA GLY A 30 -20.63 2.16 -10.50
C GLY A 30 -19.25 1.47 -10.48
N VAL A 31 -18.17 2.18 -10.14
CA VAL A 31 -16.86 1.56 -9.88
C VAL A 31 -16.74 1.16 -8.40
N LYS A 32 -15.98 0.09 -8.11
CA LYS A 32 -15.87 -0.53 -6.76
C LYS A 32 -15.55 0.46 -5.64
N TYR A 33 -14.69 1.43 -5.91
CA TYR A 33 -14.22 2.43 -4.95
C TYR A 33 -14.67 3.84 -5.35
N HIS A 34 -15.90 3.97 -5.87
CA HIS A 34 -16.48 5.29 -6.15
C HIS A 34 -16.43 6.15 -4.88
N GLU A 35 -15.83 7.33 -4.96
CA GLU A 35 -15.69 8.26 -3.85
C GLU A 35 -16.78 9.35 -3.95
N PRO A 36 -17.83 9.31 -3.10
CA PRO A 36 -18.91 10.29 -3.12
C PRO A 36 -18.40 11.72 -2.83
N GLU A 37 -17.39 11.85 -1.98
CA GLU A 37 -16.79 13.12 -1.60
C GLU A 37 -15.54 13.46 -2.43
N HIS A 38 -15.50 13.00 -3.69
CA HIS A 38 -14.37 13.22 -4.61
C HIS A 38 -13.99 14.70 -4.78
N TRP A 39 -14.95 15.61 -4.60
CA TRP A 39 -14.75 17.06 -4.65
C TRP A 39 -13.73 17.57 -3.60
N LYS A 40 -13.50 16.83 -2.51
CA LYS A 40 -12.46 17.15 -1.51
C LYS A 40 -11.03 17.02 -2.04
N PHE A 41 -10.84 16.30 -3.15
CA PHE A 41 -9.55 16.16 -3.83
C PHE A 41 -9.37 17.20 -4.96
N GLY A 42 -10.27 18.19 -5.04
CA GLY A 42 -10.28 19.24 -6.04
C GLY A 42 -11.13 18.89 -7.26
N GLU A 43 -10.67 19.31 -8.44
CA GLU A 43 -11.43 19.25 -9.68
C GLU A 43 -11.41 17.87 -10.34
N ILE A 44 -12.34 17.65 -11.28
CA ILE A 44 -12.37 16.44 -12.11
C ILE A 44 -11.04 16.32 -12.88
N GLY A 45 -10.42 15.14 -12.78
CA GLY A 45 -9.11 14.86 -13.36
C GLY A 45 -7.96 14.91 -12.33
N ASN A 46 -8.22 15.41 -11.12
CA ASN A 46 -7.26 15.35 -10.03
C ASN A 46 -6.97 13.91 -9.59
N LYS A 47 -5.84 13.78 -8.91
CA LYS A 47 -5.36 12.53 -8.33
C LYS A 47 -5.52 12.59 -6.81
N TYR A 48 -5.68 11.42 -6.20
CA TYR A 48 -5.55 11.30 -4.76
C TYR A 48 -4.18 11.80 -4.29
N PHE A 49 -4.13 12.34 -3.07
CA PHE A 49 -2.86 12.61 -2.40
C PHE A 49 -2.00 11.35 -2.34
N ARG A 50 -0.68 11.53 -2.23
CA ARG A 50 0.25 10.41 -2.23
C ARG A 50 -0.03 9.48 -1.04
N HIS A 51 -0.16 8.19 -1.31
CA HIS A 51 -0.47 7.16 -0.32
C HIS A 51 0.22 5.84 -0.70
N ALA A 52 0.45 4.97 0.28
CA ALA A 52 0.94 3.61 0.04
C ALA A 52 -0.17 2.75 -0.58
N THR A 53 0.18 1.89 -1.53
CA THR A 53 -0.77 0.93 -2.11
C THR A 53 -1.01 -0.25 -1.16
N GLY A 54 -2.27 -0.71 -1.05
CA GLY A 54 -2.78 -1.62 -0.01
C GLY A 54 -2.32 -3.07 -0.03
N GLN A 55 -1.10 -3.36 -0.51
CA GLN A 55 -0.48 -4.66 -0.25
C GLN A 55 0.11 -4.72 1.16
N LEU A 56 0.89 -3.70 1.49
CA LEU A 56 1.53 -3.57 2.78
C LEU A 56 2.00 -2.12 2.96
N TYR A 57 1.84 -1.60 4.16
CA TYR A 57 2.46 -0.37 4.61
C TYR A 57 2.90 -0.53 6.06
N ALA A 58 3.82 0.34 6.49
CA ALA A 58 4.23 0.45 7.88
C ALA A 58 4.20 1.92 8.30
N ILE A 59 3.81 2.16 9.55
CA ILE A 59 3.85 3.48 10.16
C ILE A 59 4.64 3.40 11.46
N SER A 60 5.33 4.48 11.81
CA SER A 60 6.00 4.59 13.11
C SER A 60 5.00 4.63 14.26
N LYS A 61 5.46 4.20 15.45
CA LYS A 61 4.62 4.11 16.66
C LYS A 61 3.91 5.44 16.98
N ASP A 62 4.59 6.56 16.84
CA ASP A 62 4.02 7.89 17.11
C ASP A 62 2.89 8.28 16.14
N LEU A 63 2.94 7.84 14.88
CA LEU A 63 1.82 8.01 13.95
C LEU A 63 0.65 7.09 14.29
N ALA A 64 0.93 5.85 14.72
CA ALA A 64 -0.12 4.94 15.18
C ALA A 64 -0.83 5.49 16.42
N GLU A 65 -0.08 6.04 17.38
CA GLU A 65 -0.63 6.73 18.55
C GLU A 65 -1.44 7.96 18.16
N TYR A 66 -0.95 8.77 17.21
CA TYR A 66 -1.71 9.91 16.68
C TYR A 66 -3.05 9.47 16.08
N ILE A 67 -3.07 8.39 15.29
CA ILE A 67 -4.31 7.84 14.73
C ILE A 67 -5.26 7.41 15.84
N TYR A 68 -4.77 6.64 16.80
CA TYR A 68 -5.57 6.14 17.93
C TYR A 68 -6.21 7.28 18.73
N VAL A 69 -5.43 8.32 19.07
CA VAL A 69 -5.91 9.46 19.86
C VAL A 69 -6.93 10.31 19.09
N ASN A 70 -6.78 10.44 17.77
CA ASN A 70 -7.59 11.34 16.95
C ASN A 70 -8.64 10.63 16.08
N GLN A 71 -8.87 9.32 16.27
CA GLN A 71 -9.70 8.49 15.38
C GLN A 71 -11.10 9.07 15.11
N GLU A 72 -11.72 9.75 16.08
CA GLU A 72 -13.06 10.33 15.97
C GLU A 72 -13.15 11.51 14.97
N ILE A 73 -12.02 12.18 14.70
CA ILE A 73 -11.97 13.33 13.77
C ILE A 73 -11.27 12.98 12.45
N LEU A 74 -10.64 11.81 12.37
CA LEU A 74 -9.95 11.36 11.17
C LEU A 74 -10.97 10.90 10.13
N HIS A 75 -11.07 11.68 9.05
CA HIS A 75 -12.03 11.41 8.00
C HIS A 75 -11.66 10.15 7.21
N MET A 76 -12.60 9.20 7.11
CA MET A 76 -12.46 8.00 6.30
C MET A 76 -13.09 8.20 4.92
N TYR A 77 -12.29 7.98 3.89
CA TYR A 77 -12.73 7.86 2.49
C TYR A 77 -13.11 6.41 2.19
N VAL A 78 -13.73 6.18 1.03
CA VAL A 78 -14.16 4.82 0.62
C VAL A 78 -12.97 3.86 0.48
N ASN A 79 -11.77 4.37 0.21
CA ASN A 79 -10.54 3.60 0.16
C ASN A 79 -9.69 3.84 1.42
N GLU A 80 -9.34 2.77 2.14
CA GLU A 80 -8.53 2.83 3.37
C GLU A 80 -7.12 3.36 3.13
N ASP A 81 -6.48 2.99 2.01
CA ASP A 81 -5.14 3.46 1.64
C ASP A 81 -5.14 4.99 1.47
N VAL A 82 -6.19 5.50 0.81
CA VAL A 82 -6.39 6.93 0.58
C VAL A 82 -6.66 7.64 1.91
N SER A 83 -7.44 7.04 2.79
CA SER A 83 -7.71 7.57 4.14
C SER A 83 -6.42 7.74 4.93
N LEU A 84 -5.60 6.69 5.00
CA LEU A 84 -4.33 6.71 5.71
C LEU A 84 -3.38 7.79 5.16
N GLY A 85 -3.21 7.87 3.83
CA GLY A 85 -2.38 8.89 3.21
C GLY A 85 -2.90 10.31 3.43
N ALA A 86 -4.22 10.51 3.41
CA ALA A 86 -4.84 11.81 3.66
C ALA A 86 -4.65 12.29 5.10
N TRP A 87 -4.64 11.40 6.10
CA TRP A 87 -4.38 11.78 7.49
C TRP A 87 -2.99 12.37 7.70
N PHE A 88 -2.02 11.98 6.88
CA PHE A 88 -0.63 12.40 7.01
C PHE A 88 -0.25 13.61 6.17
N ILE A 89 -1.09 14.07 5.23
CA ILE A 89 -0.74 15.16 4.30
C ILE A 89 -0.43 16.49 5.00
N GLY A 90 -1.11 16.77 6.11
CA GLY A 90 -0.91 17.98 6.93
C GLY A 90 0.12 17.81 8.04
N LEU A 91 0.71 16.63 8.20
CA LEU A 91 1.64 16.30 9.27
C LEU A 91 3.08 16.28 8.73
N LYS A 92 4.05 16.48 9.63
CA LYS A 92 5.48 16.38 9.30
C LYS A 92 5.94 14.91 9.24
N VAL A 93 5.42 14.15 8.27
CA VAL A 93 5.70 12.73 8.04
C VAL A 93 6.71 12.52 6.90
N GLU A 94 7.72 11.68 7.11
CA GLU A 94 8.60 11.18 6.05
C GLU A 94 7.90 10.04 5.31
N ASN A 95 7.61 10.26 4.02
CA ASN A 95 7.03 9.24 3.15
C ASN A 95 8.17 8.48 2.47
N ILE A 96 8.29 7.19 2.78
CA ILE A 96 9.31 6.31 2.21
C ILE A 96 8.66 5.47 1.13
N ASP A 97 9.12 5.66 -0.10
CA ASP A 97 8.67 4.91 -1.27
C ASP A 97 9.54 3.67 -1.47
N ASP A 98 9.01 2.50 -1.08
CA ASP A 98 9.64 1.20 -1.24
C ASP A 98 8.88 0.36 -2.26
N MET A 99 9.38 0.38 -3.50
CA MET A 99 8.81 -0.38 -4.62
C MET A 99 8.90 -1.90 -4.46
N SER A 100 9.68 -2.42 -3.50
CA SER A 100 9.69 -3.85 -3.18
C SER A 100 8.39 -4.30 -2.49
N MET A 101 7.60 -3.37 -1.94
CA MET A 101 6.34 -3.65 -1.22
C MET A 101 5.12 -3.76 -2.16
N CYS A 102 5.29 -3.70 -3.48
CA CYS A 102 4.20 -3.78 -4.45
C CYS A 102 4.61 -4.47 -5.76
N CYS A 103 5.26 -5.63 -5.67
CA CYS A 103 5.61 -6.36 -6.89
C CYS A 103 4.42 -7.07 -7.51
N GLY A 104 4.17 -6.86 -8.79
CA GLY A 104 3.32 -7.77 -9.57
C GLY A 104 3.90 -9.19 -9.56
N THR A 105 3.05 -10.20 -9.72
CA THR A 105 3.49 -11.61 -9.73
C THR A 105 4.59 -11.88 -10.78
N GLU A 106 4.54 -11.22 -11.94
CA GLU A 106 5.57 -11.34 -12.99
C GLU A 106 6.86 -10.61 -12.61
N ASP A 107 6.76 -9.42 -12.01
CA ASP A 107 7.91 -8.67 -11.50
C ASP A 107 8.64 -9.43 -10.41
N CYS A 108 7.90 -10.12 -9.54
CA CYS A 108 8.46 -10.90 -8.44
C CYS A 108 9.42 -11.99 -8.96
N GLN A 109 9.05 -12.68 -10.05
CA GLN A 109 9.93 -13.69 -10.68
C GLN A 109 11.21 -13.09 -11.26
N ARG A 110 11.10 -11.96 -11.94
CA ARG A 110 12.24 -11.28 -12.57
C ARG A 110 13.19 -10.75 -11.50
N LYS A 111 12.66 -10.03 -10.53
CA LYS A 111 13.40 -9.43 -9.42
C LYS A 111 14.11 -10.46 -8.54
N LEU A 112 13.49 -11.62 -8.31
CA LEU A 112 14.14 -12.74 -7.61
C LEU A 112 15.41 -13.22 -8.33
N LYS A 113 15.41 -13.27 -9.67
CA LYS A 113 16.59 -13.65 -10.47
C LYS A 113 17.69 -12.60 -10.45
N GLU A 114 17.32 -11.34 -10.26
CA GLU A 114 18.24 -10.19 -10.19
C GLU A 114 18.76 -9.92 -8.77
N GLY A 115 18.26 -10.64 -7.75
CA GLY A 115 18.62 -10.46 -6.35
C GLY A 115 17.89 -9.32 -5.62
N ASP A 116 16.93 -8.67 -6.28
CA ASP A 116 16.13 -7.55 -5.74
C ASP A 116 14.77 -8.02 -5.22
N VAL A 117 14.78 -8.91 -4.23
CA VAL A 117 13.58 -9.65 -3.81
C VAL A 117 12.48 -8.72 -3.27
N CYS A 118 11.24 -9.05 -3.62
CA CYS A 118 10.06 -8.30 -3.20
C CYS A 118 9.66 -8.60 -1.75
N VAL A 119 9.33 -7.55 -1.00
CA VAL A 119 8.76 -7.65 0.36
C VAL A 119 7.30 -8.08 0.32
N ALA A 120 6.54 -7.61 -0.67
CA ALA A 120 5.15 -8.02 -0.87
C ALA A 120 4.85 -8.14 -2.36
N SER A 121 3.99 -9.10 -2.70
CA SER A 121 3.51 -9.30 -4.06
C SER A 121 1.99 -9.28 -4.14
N PHE A 122 1.47 -8.84 -5.28
CA PHE A 122 0.06 -8.91 -5.61
C PHE A 122 -0.18 -9.65 -6.92
N ASP A 123 -1.42 -10.13 -7.07
CA ASP A 123 -1.91 -10.73 -8.31
C ASP A 123 -2.97 -9.83 -8.94
N TRP A 124 -2.63 -9.16 -10.06
CA TRP A 124 -3.50 -8.16 -10.70
C TRP A 124 -4.54 -8.76 -11.64
N LYS A 125 -4.68 -10.09 -11.68
CA LYS A 125 -5.70 -10.74 -12.53
C LYS A 125 -7.13 -10.35 -12.16
N CYS A 126 -7.35 -9.79 -10.97
CA CYS A 126 -8.61 -9.17 -10.59
C CYS A 126 -8.43 -8.15 -9.46
N SER A 127 -9.50 -7.39 -9.16
CA SER A 127 -9.56 -6.51 -7.98
C SER A 127 -10.20 -7.21 -6.78
N GLY A 128 -9.40 -7.70 -5.83
CA GLY A 128 -9.86 -8.33 -4.58
C GLY A 128 -9.54 -9.83 -4.53
N ILE A 129 -10.27 -10.57 -3.68
CA ILE A 129 -10.06 -12.01 -3.47
C ILE A 129 -10.74 -12.79 -4.61
N CYS A 130 -10.01 -13.09 -5.69
CA CYS A 130 -10.54 -13.95 -6.76
C CYS A 130 -9.73 -15.21 -6.91
N LYS A 131 -10.38 -16.37 -6.77
CA LYS A 131 -9.74 -17.69 -6.83
C LYS A 131 -8.48 -17.75 -5.97
N SER A 132 -8.50 -17.08 -4.81
CA SER A 132 -7.30 -16.86 -3.99
C SER A 132 -6.64 -18.17 -3.58
N VAL A 133 -7.44 -19.20 -3.27
CA VAL A 133 -6.95 -20.54 -2.91
C VAL A 133 -6.09 -21.15 -4.03
N ASP A 134 -6.55 -21.06 -5.28
CA ASP A 134 -5.82 -21.59 -6.44
C ASP A 134 -4.62 -20.71 -6.77
N ARG A 135 -4.82 -19.39 -6.77
CA ARG A 135 -3.84 -18.39 -7.20
C ARG A 135 -2.69 -18.23 -6.21
N MET A 136 -2.93 -18.41 -4.91
CA MET A 136 -1.91 -18.28 -3.87
C MET A 136 -0.77 -19.28 -4.08
N LYS A 137 -1.07 -20.51 -4.51
CA LYS A 137 -0.05 -21.51 -4.87
C LYS A 137 0.82 -21.02 -6.02
N ASP A 138 0.20 -20.52 -7.10
CA ASP A 138 0.94 -19.95 -8.24
C ASP A 138 1.81 -18.77 -7.83
N VAL A 139 1.29 -17.85 -7.02
CA VAL A 139 2.02 -16.66 -6.55
C VAL A 139 3.22 -17.09 -5.70
N HIS A 140 3.07 -18.06 -4.79
CA HIS A 140 4.19 -18.58 -4.01
C HIS A 140 5.21 -19.36 -4.84
N ILE A 141 4.81 -20.13 -5.85
CA ILE A 141 5.76 -20.80 -6.76
C ILE A 141 6.58 -19.77 -7.53
N ARG A 142 5.95 -18.67 -7.91
CA ARG A 142 6.57 -17.61 -8.73
C ARG A 142 7.40 -16.63 -7.91
N GLY A 143 6.97 -16.30 -6.70
CA GLY A 143 7.57 -15.26 -5.85
C GLY A 143 8.17 -15.76 -4.54
N GLY A 144 8.07 -17.05 -4.22
CA GLY A 144 8.48 -17.60 -2.93
C GLY A 144 9.99 -17.78 -2.80
N GLU A 145 10.45 -17.63 -1.56
CA GLU A 145 11.82 -17.94 -1.11
C GLU A 145 12.04 -19.47 -1.08
N GLY A 146 11.97 -20.15 -2.23
CA GLY A 146 12.26 -21.60 -2.34
C GLY A 146 11.33 -22.53 -1.56
N SER A 147 11.65 -23.84 -1.57
CA SER A 147 10.80 -24.91 -1.01
C SER A 147 10.68 -24.92 0.51
N ALA A 148 11.32 -23.98 1.22
CA ALA A 148 11.26 -23.86 2.68
C ALA A 148 10.08 -22.99 3.18
N ALA A 149 9.32 -22.38 2.25
CA ALA A 149 8.22 -21.47 2.54
C ALA A 149 6.82 -22.10 2.40
N MET A 150 6.71 -23.43 2.25
CA MET A 150 5.45 -24.19 2.21
C MET A 150 5.36 -25.19 3.36
#